data_AF-A0A1F5Z1I4-F1
#
_entry.id   AF-A0A1F5Z1I4-F1
#
_cell.length_a   1.000
_cell.length_b   1.000
_cell.length_c   1.000
_cell.angle_alpha   90.00
_cell.angle_beta   90.00
_cell.angle_gamma   90.00
#
_symmetry.space_group_name_H-M   'P 1'
#
loop_
_entity.id
_entity.type
_entity.pdbx_description
1 polymer ?
#
loop_
_entity_poly.entity_id
_entity_poly.type
_entity_poly.pdbx_seq_one_letter_code
_entity_poly.pdbx_strand_id
1 'polypeptide(L)'
;MYKFFVFCPRDEKIVEQIIHTASQAGAGTVGKYTHCAFITEGHGTWYPLPGAEPTIGKVRELSKEEEVRIEMECPKEKMQKVFEAVRKVHPYDKISIDAFSIERFE
;
A
#
# COMPACT_ATOMS: atom_id res chain seq x y z
N MET A 1 5.91 -0.51 -17.24
CA MET A 1 6.11 -0.68 -15.78
C MET A 1 5.13 0.22 -15.05
N TYR A 2 4.70 -0.15 -13.85
CA TYR A 2 4.02 0.74 -12.91
C TYR A 2 4.92 1.02 -11.71
N LYS A 3 4.82 2.22 -11.14
CA LYS A 3 5.19 2.48 -9.75
C LYS A 3 3.90 2.67 -8.98
N PHE A 4 3.66 1.80 -8.01
CA PHE A 4 2.46 1.87 -7.19
C PHE A 4 2.82 2.21 -5.75
N PHE A 5 1.83 2.70 -5.01
CA PHE A 5 1.94 2.88 -3.58
C PHE A 5 0.66 2.47 -2.85
N VAL A 6 0.84 2.08 -1.59
CA VAL A 6 -0.22 1.74 -0.65
C VAL A 6 0.10 2.37 0.71
N PHE A 7 -0.94 2.80 1.43
CA PHE A 7 -0.82 3.31 2.79
C PHE A 7 -1.29 2.28 3.79
N CYS A 8 -0.53 2.05 4.85
CA CYS A 8 -0.91 1.17 5.96
C CYS A 8 -0.48 1.78 7.32
N PRO A 9 -0.98 1.25 8.45
CA PRO A 9 -0.50 1.66 9.78
C PRO A 9 1.01 1.57 9.88
N ARG A 10 1.60 2.45 10.70
CA ARG A 10 3.02 2.38 11.07
C ARG A 10 3.30 1.19 12.01
N ASP A 11 3.18 -0.02 11.49
CA ASP A 11 3.50 -1.28 12.15
C ASP A 11 4.46 -2.08 11.26
N GLU A 12 5.66 -2.34 11.77
CA GLU A 12 6.74 -3.00 11.04
C GLU A 12 6.33 -4.36 10.47
N LYS A 13 5.54 -5.15 11.21
CA LYS A 13 5.12 -6.48 10.75
C LYS A 13 4.14 -6.38 9.59
N ILE A 14 3.23 -5.40 9.64
CA ILE A 14 2.28 -5.14 8.56
C ILE A 14 3.03 -4.69 7.30
N VAL A 15 4.02 -3.81 7.45
CA VAL A 15 4.86 -3.33 6.35
C VAL A 15 5.62 -4.48 5.70
N GLU A 16 6.31 -5.30 6.50
CA GLU A 16 7.05 -6.47 6.01
C GLU A 16 6.13 -7.45 5.29
N GLN A 17 4.94 -7.72 5.86
CA GLN A 17 3.97 -8.64 5.28
C GLN A 17 3.45 -8.14 3.92
N ILE A 18 3.17 -6.83 3.79
CA ILE A 18 2.73 -6.22 2.52
C ILE A 18 3.84 -6.31 1.47
N ILE A 19 5.08 -5.92 1.81
CA ILE A 19 6.22 -5.98 0.88
C ILE A 19 6.48 -7.42 0.44
N HIS A 20 6.51 -8.36 1.38
CA HIS A 20 6.72 -9.76 1.09
C HIS A 20 5.64 -10.29 0.13
N THR A 21 4.37 -10.03 0.43
CA THR A 21 3.23 -10.49 -0.37
C THR A 21 3.24 -9.89 -1.78
N ALA A 22 3.49 -8.58 -1.88
CA ALA A 22 3.62 -7.90 -3.17
C ALA A 22 4.77 -8.48 -4.00
N SER A 23 5.91 -8.79 -3.37
CA SER A 23 7.05 -9.40 -4.06
C SER A 23 6.81 -10.83 -4.52
N GLN A 24 6.14 -11.66 -3.71
CA GLN A 24 5.71 -13.00 -4.14
C GLN A 24 4.72 -12.92 -5.31
N ALA A 25 3.91 -11.86 -5.38
CA ALA A 25 3.02 -11.60 -6.51
C ALA A 25 3.73 -11.01 -7.74
N GLY A 26 4.98 -10.55 -7.60
CA GLY A 26 5.87 -10.14 -8.68
C GLY A 26 6.18 -8.65 -8.76
N ALA A 27 5.97 -7.89 -7.68
CA ALA A 27 6.46 -6.52 -7.52
C ALA A 27 7.87 -6.46 -6.92
N GLY A 28 8.55 -5.32 -7.05
CA GLY A 28 9.80 -5.03 -6.35
C GLY A 28 11.00 -5.81 -6.88
N THR A 29 10.96 -6.26 -8.15
CA THR A 29 12.14 -6.82 -8.83
C THR A 29 12.84 -5.74 -9.66
N VAL A 30 14.09 -5.46 -9.33
CA VAL A 30 14.94 -4.51 -10.05
C VAL A 30 16.31 -5.17 -10.29
N GLY A 31 16.61 -5.52 -11.53
CA GLY A 31 17.82 -6.29 -11.87
C GLY A 31 17.88 -7.62 -11.11
N LYS A 32 18.91 -7.80 -10.27
CA LYS A 32 19.11 -9.00 -9.44
C LYS A 32 18.56 -8.86 -8.00
N TYR A 33 17.82 -7.80 -7.72
CA TYR A 33 17.25 -7.53 -6.41
C TYR A 33 15.74 -7.79 -6.40
N THR A 34 15.24 -8.35 -5.30
CA THR A 34 13.82 -8.56 -5.00
C THR A 34 13.44 -7.80 -3.74
N HIS A 35 12.14 -7.65 -3.47
CA HIS A 35 11.62 -6.93 -2.30
C HIS A 35 12.04 -5.46 -2.26
N CYS A 36 12.36 -4.88 -3.42
CA CYS A 36 12.66 -3.46 -3.55
C CYS A 36 11.40 -2.64 -3.27
N ALA A 37 11.41 -1.92 -2.14
CA ALA A 37 10.38 -1.00 -1.72
C ALA A 37 11.00 0.27 -1.15
N PHE A 38 10.29 1.40 -1.28
CA PHE A 38 10.60 2.63 -0.57
C PHE A 38 9.49 2.92 0.43
N ILE A 39 9.85 3.30 1.65
CA ILE A 39 8.90 3.51 2.75
C ILE A 39 9.03 4.96 3.21
N THR A 40 7.90 5.68 3.26
CA THR A 40 7.84 7.04 3.78
C THR A 40 6.83 7.10 4.92
N GLU A 41 7.24 7.60 6.08
CA GLU A 41 6.33 7.84 7.21
C GLU A 41 5.51 9.12 6.99
N GLY A 42 4.28 9.11 7.48
CA GLY A 42 3.36 10.23 7.37
C GLY A 42 2.16 10.09 8.29
N HIS A 43 1.10 10.82 7.98
CA HIS A 43 -0.16 10.70 8.70
C HIS A 43 -1.32 10.59 7.72
N GLY A 44 -2.19 9.62 7.96
CA GLY A 44 -3.50 9.53 7.32
C GLY A 44 -4.53 10.36 8.08
N THR A 45 -5.50 10.94 7.36
CA THR A 45 -6.65 11.60 7.99
C THR A 45 -7.93 11.18 7.30
N TRP A 46 -9.01 11.09 8.07
CA TRP A 46 -10.34 10.80 7.54
C TRP A 46 -11.42 11.39 8.43
N TYR A 47 -12.58 11.64 7.84
CA TYR A 47 -13.75 12.16 8.54
C TYR A 47 -14.93 11.22 8.27
N PRO A 48 -15.22 10.26 9.17
CA PRO A 48 -16.27 9.29 8.93
C PRO A 48 -17.64 9.98 8.86
N LEU A 49 -18.34 9.75 7.76
CA LEU A 49 -19.69 10.29 7.52
C LEU A 49 -20.75 9.52 8.34
N PRO A 50 -21.96 10.08 8.53
CA PRO A 50 -23.08 9.34 9.12
C PRO A 50 -23.31 8.00 8.42
N GLY A 51 -23.41 6.92 9.18
CA GLY A 51 -23.55 5.56 8.66
C GLY A 51 -22.23 4.85 8.32
N ALA A 52 -21.08 5.50 8.52
CA ALA A 52 -19.79 4.83 8.47
C ALA A 52 -19.54 4.00 9.74
N GLU A 53 -18.89 2.85 9.58
CA GLU A 53 -18.41 1.99 10.66
C GLU A 53 -16.87 2.01 10.65
N PRO A 54 -16.23 3.10 11.13
CA PRO A 54 -14.78 3.21 11.08
C PRO A 54 -14.13 2.25 12.09
N THR A 55 -13.09 1.55 11.66
CA THR A 55 -12.26 0.74 12.56
C THR A 55 -11.57 1.62 13.62
N ILE A 56 -11.17 2.83 13.24
CA ILE A 56 -10.52 3.83 14.10
C ILE A 56 -11.22 5.18 13.93
N GLY A 57 -11.51 5.85 15.04
CA GLY A 57 -12.15 7.17 15.07
C GLY A 57 -13.65 7.14 15.37
N LYS A 58 -14.29 8.31 15.29
CA LYS A 58 -15.73 8.48 15.56
C LYS A 58 -16.43 9.19 14.40
N VAL A 59 -17.69 8.80 14.16
CA VAL A 59 -18.56 9.45 13.17
C VAL A 59 -18.67 10.95 13.48
N ARG A 60 -18.49 11.78 12.45
CA ARG A 60 -18.44 13.25 12.52
C ARG A 60 -17.26 13.84 13.30
N GLU A 61 -16.17 13.10 13.45
CA GLU A 61 -14.93 13.58 14.07
C GLU A 61 -13.74 13.36 13.11
N LEU A 62 -12.87 14.38 12.99
CA LEU A 62 -11.65 14.23 12.19
C LEU A 62 -10.70 13.30 12.93
N SER A 63 -10.36 12.20 12.29
CA SER A 63 -9.41 11.21 12.79
C SER A 63 -8.06 11.38 12.11
N LYS A 64 -6.98 11.02 12.82
CA LYS A 64 -5.60 11.11 12.34
C LYS A 64 -4.77 10.00 12.98
N GLU A 65 -3.99 9.28 12.18
CA GLU A 65 -3.10 8.21 12.65
C GLU A 65 -1.74 8.27 11.94
N GLU A 66 -0.71 7.67 12.56
CA GLU A 66 0.58 7.45 11.92
C GLU A 66 0.46 6.33 10.88
N GLU A 67 0.85 6.64 9.65
CA GLU A 67 0.82 5.70 8.53
C GLU A 67 2.14 5.72 7.78
N VAL A 68 2.35 4.68 6.98
CA VAL A 68 3.47 4.60 6.06
C VAL A 68 2.98 4.42 4.63
N ARG A 69 3.62 5.11 3.70
CA ARG A 69 3.49 4.91 2.27
C ARG A 69 4.57 3.93 1.81
N ILE A 70 4.15 2.77 1.33
CA ILE A 70 5.03 1.77 0.72
C ILE A 70 4.96 1.92 -0.79
N GLU A 71 6.08 2.11 -1.46
CA GLU A 71 6.17 2.26 -2.92
C GLU A 71 7.00 1.15 -3.56
N MET A 72 6.49 0.54 -4.63
CA MET A 72 7.19 -0.52 -5.35
C MET A 72 6.95 -0.43 -6.86
N GLU A 73 7.88 -0.99 -7.63
CA GLU A 73 7.71 -1.13 -9.08
C GLU A 73 7.09 -2.49 -9.42
N CYS A 74 6.20 -2.52 -10.41
CA CYS A 74 5.48 -3.73 -10.80
C CYS A 74 5.29 -3.81 -12.33
N PRO A 75 5.59 -4.96 -12.97
CA PRO A 75 5.21 -5.19 -14.36
C PRO A 75 3.69 -4.99 -14.57
N LYS A 76 3.29 -4.41 -15.71
CA LYS A 76 1.91 -3.97 -15.93
C LYS A 76 0.93 -5.15 -15.83
N GLU A 77 1.32 -6.28 -16.41
CA GLU A 77 0.58 -7.54 -16.43
C GLU A 77 0.44 -8.22 -15.06
N LYS A 78 1.28 -7.85 -14.08
CA LYS A 78 1.22 -8.40 -12.72
C LYS A 78 0.46 -7.52 -11.74
N MET A 79 0.14 -6.27 -12.11
CA MET A 79 -0.41 -5.28 -11.19
C MET A 79 -1.72 -5.71 -10.53
N GLN A 80 -2.63 -6.33 -11.30
CA GLN A 80 -3.90 -6.85 -10.77
C GLN A 80 -3.66 -7.94 -9.72
N LYS A 81 -2.75 -8.88 -9.99
CA LYS A 81 -2.37 -9.94 -9.05
C LYS A 81 -1.75 -9.39 -7.77
N VAL A 82 -0.89 -8.37 -7.90
CA VAL A 82 -0.27 -7.69 -6.75
C VAL A 82 -1.33 -6.98 -5.90
N PHE A 83 -2.27 -6.26 -6.53
CA PHE A 83 -3.37 -5.61 -5.82
C PHE A 83 -4.22 -6.62 -5.01
N GLU A 84 -4.63 -7.72 -5.64
CA GLU A 84 -5.42 -8.75 -4.98
C GLU A 84 -4.66 -9.43 -3.82
N ALA A 85 -3.35 -9.61 -3.97
CA ALA A 85 -2.51 -10.20 -2.94
C ALA A 85 -2.35 -9.26 -1.74
N VAL A 86 -2.01 -7.99 -1.98
CA VAL A 86 -1.88 -6.97 -0.93
C VAL A 86 -3.20 -6.77 -0.19
N ARG A 87 -4.33 -6.72 -0.92
CA ARG A 87 -5.66 -6.58 -0.32
C ARG A 87 -6.00 -7.67 0.69
N LYS A 88 -5.50 -8.90 0.51
CA LYS A 88 -5.78 -10.02 1.42
C LYS A 88 -5.03 -9.94 2.75
N VAL A 89 -3.91 -9.24 2.78
CA VAL A 89 -3.05 -9.12 3.98
C VAL A 89 -3.13 -7.76 4.64
N HIS A 90 -3.78 -6.79 3.99
CA HIS A 90 -3.92 -5.45 4.53
C HIS A 90 -4.89 -5.42 5.72
N PRO A 91 -4.58 -4.71 6.82
CA PRO A 91 -5.43 -4.64 8.01
C PRO A 91 -6.75 -3.87 7.82
N TYR A 92 -6.94 -3.20 6.69
CA TYR A 92 -8.10 -2.34 6.44
C TYR A 92 -9.00 -2.98 5.38
N ASP A 93 -10.32 -2.95 5.58
CA ASP A 93 -11.29 -3.57 4.68
C ASP A 93 -11.35 -2.89 3.30
N LYS A 94 -11.17 -1.57 3.29
CA LYS A 94 -11.14 -0.75 2.07
C LYS A 94 -9.76 -0.14 1.92
N ILE A 95 -9.02 -0.66 0.95
CA ILE A 95 -7.71 -0.13 0.57
C ILE A 95 -7.75 0.43 -0.84
N SER A 96 -6.99 1.50 -1.06
CA SER A 96 -6.64 2.00 -2.37
C SER A 96 -5.17 1.70 -2.64
N ILE A 97 -4.90 1.22 -3.85
CA ILE A 97 -3.55 1.21 -4.41
C ILE A 97 -3.58 2.16 -5.60
N ASP A 98 -2.75 3.17 -5.54
CA ASP A 98 -2.55 4.11 -6.63
C ASP A 98 -1.33 3.68 -7.44
N ALA A 99 -1.41 3.76 -8.76
CA ALA A 99 -0.34 3.33 -9.65
C ALA A 99 -0.14 4.31 -10.81
N PHE A 100 1.10 4.70 -11.04
CA PHE A 100 1.50 5.53 -12.18
C PHE A 100 2.28 4.68 -13.19
N SER A 101 1.95 4.81 -14.47
CA SER A 101 2.81 4.25 -15.52
C SER A 101 4.13 5.02 -15.50
N ILE A 102 5.24 4.30 -15.41
CA ILE A 102 6.57 4.89 -15.41
C ILE A 102 7.36 4.42 -16.62
N GLU A 103 8.25 5.30 -17.09
CA GLU A 103 9.34 5.00 -18.00
C GLU A 103 10.64 4.92 -17.18
N ARG A 104 11.50 3.98 -17.54
CA ARG A 104 12.83 3.85 -16.94
C ARG A 104 13.85 4.36 -17.95
N PHE A 105 14.74 5.23 -17.50
CA PHE A 105 15.93 5.59 -18.23
C PHE A 105 17.06 4.76 -17.62
N GLU A 106 17.60 3.82 -18.40
CA GLU A 106 18.76 3.00 -18.03
C GLU A 106 20.05 3.59 -18.60
#